data_AF-A0A7C3P5Y1-F1
#
_entry.id   AF-A0A7C3P5Y1-F1
#
_cell.length_a   1.000
_cell.length_b   1.000
_cell.length_c   1.000
_cell.angle_alpha   90.00
_cell.angle_beta   90.00
_cell.angle_gamma   90.00
#
_symmetry.space_group_name_H-M   'P 1'
#
loop_
_entity.id
_entity.type
_entity.pdbx_description
1 polymer ?
#
loop_
_entity_poly.entity_id
_entity_poly.type
_entity_poly.pdbx_seq_one_letter_code
_entity_poly.pdbx_strand_id
1 'polypeptide(L)'
;MMNENVKNAFFKQVGREPFAQKFGIRLLEIDDGYSKVEMKFTSDMENILGMAHGGAIFALIDEAFETASNSHGTIAVALNMNIT
;
A
#
# COMPACT_ATOMS: atom_id res chain seq x y z
N MET A 1 -7.72 -7.15 -17.13
CA MET A 1 -8.59 -6.01 -16.78
C MET A 1 -9.50 -6.50 -15.69
N MET A 2 -9.16 -6.11 -14.48
CA MET A 2 -9.82 -6.55 -13.26
C MET A 2 -11.30 -6.12 -13.25
N ASN A 3 -12.15 -7.00 -12.73
CA ASN A 3 -13.58 -6.76 -12.60
C ASN A 3 -13.87 -5.56 -11.67
N GLU A 4 -14.83 -4.70 -12.04
CA GLU A 4 -15.16 -3.48 -11.26
C GLU A 4 -15.66 -3.77 -9.84
N ASN A 5 -16.39 -4.87 -9.61
CA ASN A 5 -16.79 -5.24 -8.25
C ASN A 5 -15.58 -5.63 -7.39
N VAL A 6 -14.58 -6.26 -8.01
CA VAL A 6 -13.32 -6.61 -7.34
C VAL A 6 -12.52 -5.34 -7.03
N LYS A 7 -12.41 -4.40 -7.98
CA LYS A 7 -11.79 -3.08 -7.72
C LYS A 7 -12.43 -2.39 -6.53
N ASN A 8 -13.76 -2.28 -6.53
CA ASN A 8 -14.51 -1.65 -5.44
C ASN A 8 -14.31 -2.37 -4.10
N ALA A 9 -14.13 -3.69 -4.09
CA ALA A 9 -13.80 -4.44 -2.89
C ALA A 9 -12.41 -4.07 -2.34
N PHE A 10 -11.40 -3.95 -3.19
CA PHE A 10 -10.06 -3.49 -2.79
C PHE A 10 -10.11 -2.08 -2.18
N PHE A 11 -10.72 -1.10 -2.86
CA PHE A 11 -10.85 0.26 -2.33
C PHE A 11 -11.54 0.29 -0.96
N LYS A 12 -12.60 -0.52 -0.79
CA LYS A 12 -13.31 -0.62 0.48
C LYS A 12 -12.47 -1.27 1.58
N GLN A 13 -11.68 -2.28 1.24
CA GLN A 13 -10.86 -3.01 2.20
C GLN A 13 -9.67 -2.17 2.66
N VAL A 14 -8.91 -1.59 1.72
CA VAL A 14 -7.80 -0.66 2.02
C VAL A 14 -8.31 0.54 2.84
N GLY A 15 -9.45 1.12 2.46
CA GLY A 15 -10.03 2.24 3.21
C GLY A 15 -10.45 1.91 4.65
N ARG A 16 -10.55 0.63 5.02
CA ARG A 16 -10.88 0.14 6.37
C ARG A 16 -9.67 -0.46 7.10
N GLU A 17 -8.55 -0.57 6.42
CA GLU A 17 -7.37 -1.19 6.97
C GLU A 17 -6.74 -0.27 8.04
N PRO A 18 -6.58 -0.74 9.29
CA PRO A 18 -6.06 0.11 10.35
C PRO A 18 -4.65 0.64 10.09
N PHE A 19 -3.81 -0.13 9.39
CA PHE A 19 -2.44 0.26 9.11
C PHE A 19 -2.37 1.34 8.01
N ALA A 20 -3.05 1.14 6.87
CA ALA A 20 -3.25 2.19 5.89
C ALA A 20 -3.81 3.48 6.50
N GLN A 21 -4.83 3.39 7.37
CA GLN A 21 -5.40 4.57 8.06
C GLN A 21 -4.38 5.26 8.98
N LYS A 22 -3.57 4.49 9.71
CA LYS A 22 -2.54 5.03 10.61
C LYS A 22 -1.51 5.88 9.87
N PHE A 23 -1.12 5.46 8.67
CA PHE A 23 -0.15 6.18 7.83
C PHE A 23 -0.82 7.14 6.82
N GLY A 24 -2.15 7.15 6.73
CA GLY A 24 -2.87 7.95 5.73
C GLY A 24 -2.61 7.48 4.30
N ILE A 25 -2.39 6.18 4.11
CA ILE A 25 -2.19 5.56 2.79
C ILE A 25 -3.54 5.41 2.10
N ARG A 26 -3.59 5.72 0.80
CA ARG A 26 -4.79 5.57 -0.04
C ARG A 26 -4.46 4.79 -1.30
N LEU A 27 -5.31 3.82 -1.64
CA LEU A 27 -5.32 3.20 -2.96
C LEU A 27 -5.86 4.19 -3.99
N LEU A 28 -5.18 4.34 -5.11
CA LEU A 28 -5.56 5.21 -6.23
C LEU A 28 -6.00 4.41 -7.45
N GLU A 29 -5.27 3.35 -7.78
CA GLU A 29 -5.52 2.51 -8.94
C GLU A 29 -5.16 1.06 -8.61
N ILE A 30 -5.92 0.12 -9.18
CA ILE A 30 -5.69 -1.32 -9.00
C ILE A 30 -6.12 -2.08 -10.27
N ASP A 31 -5.29 -3.01 -10.72
CA ASP A 31 -5.56 -3.97 -11.81
C ASP A 31 -4.79 -5.28 -11.57
N ASP A 32 -4.91 -6.25 -12.47
CA ASP A 32 -4.24 -7.54 -12.38
C ASP A 32 -2.70 -7.36 -12.30
N GLY A 33 -2.13 -7.61 -11.13
CA GLY A 33 -0.70 -7.47 -10.83
C GLY A 33 -0.22 -6.03 -10.67
N TYR A 34 -1.14 -5.05 -10.58
CA TYR A 34 -0.81 -3.63 -10.51
C TYR A 34 -1.53 -2.95 -9.36
N SER A 35 -0.80 -2.12 -8.60
CA SER A 35 -1.35 -1.24 -7.59
C SER A 35 -0.64 0.11 -7.60
N LYS A 36 -1.40 1.16 -7.36
CA LYS A 36 -0.89 2.51 -7.12
C LYS A 36 -1.51 3.05 -5.86
N VAL A 37 -0.64 3.44 -4.93
CA VAL A 37 -1.01 4.00 -3.64
C VAL A 37 -0.31 5.34 -3.45
N GLU A 38 -0.84 6.14 -2.53
CA GLU A 38 -0.22 7.38 -2.11
C GLU A 38 -0.27 7.53 -0.60
N MET A 39 0.65 8.30 -0.05
CA MET A 39 0.72 8.66 1.35
C MET A 39 1.15 10.11 1.47
N LYS A 40 0.47 10.88 2.32
CA LYS A 40 0.89 12.25 2.60
C LYS A 40 2.02 12.22 3.62
N PHE A 41 3.18 12.72 3.24
CA PHE A 41 4.29 12.90 4.17
C PHE A 41 4.00 13.99 5.22
N THR A 42 4.35 13.71 6.46
CA THR A 42 4.22 14.59 7.63
C THR A 42 5.47 14.48 8.51
N SER A 43 5.73 15.50 9.34
CA SER A 43 6.97 15.61 10.13
C SER A 43 7.14 14.51 11.19
N ASP A 44 6.06 13.87 11.62
CA ASP A 44 6.09 12.70 12.52
C ASP A 44 6.61 11.42 11.84
N MET A 45 6.81 11.45 10.52
CA MET A 45 7.44 10.39 9.72
C MET A 45 8.92 10.67 9.43
N GLU A 46 9.52 11.67 10.08
CA GLU A 46 10.93 11.97 9.92
C GLU A 46 11.84 10.95 10.62
N ASN A 47 13.02 10.72 10.06
CA ASN A 47 14.14 10.06 10.73
C ASN A 47 14.97 11.07 11.52
N ILE A 48 16.05 10.59 12.17
CA ILE A 48 16.95 11.42 12.97
C ILE A 48 17.66 12.56 12.20
N LEU A 49 17.53 12.60 10.87
CA LEU A 49 18.09 13.62 9.99
C LEU A 49 17.02 14.57 9.41
N GLY A 50 15.76 14.46 9.84
CA GLY A 50 14.66 15.29 9.30
C GLY A 50 14.21 14.90 7.89
N MET A 51 14.58 13.70 7.41
CA MET A 51 14.13 13.14 6.13
C MET A 51 13.07 12.07 6.34
N ALA A 52 12.35 11.66 5.30
CA ALA A 52 11.42 10.54 5.41
C ALA A 52 12.08 9.28 5.99
N HIS A 53 11.47 8.73 7.05
CA HIS A 53 11.94 7.52 7.69
C HIS A 53 11.78 6.34 6.72
N GLY A 54 12.81 5.49 6.62
CA GLY A 54 12.79 4.34 5.72
C GLY A 54 11.60 3.41 5.99
N GLY A 55 11.19 3.28 7.26
CA GLY A 55 9.97 2.55 7.64
C GLY A 55 8.66 3.16 7.13
N ALA A 56 8.56 4.49 6.99
CA ALA A 56 7.38 5.12 6.39
C ALA A 56 7.35 4.88 4.87
N ILE A 57 8.50 4.98 4.21
CA ILE A 57 8.64 4.62 2.79
C ILE A 57 8.31 3.14 2.57
N PHE A 58 8.81 2.26 3.43
CA PHE A 58 8.53 0.83 3.40
C PHE A 58 7.03 0.55 3.57
N ALA A 59 6.36 1.21 4.53
CA ALA A 59 4.91 1.05 4.72
C ALA A 59 4.11 1.36 3.45
N LEU A 60 4.48 2.44 2.73
CA LEU A 60 3.86 2.78 1.45
C LEU A 60 4.13 1.72 0.36
N ILE A 61 5.36 1.18 0.31
CA ILE A 61 5.74 0.15 -0.67
C ILE A 61 5.03 -1.18 -0.36
N ASP A 62 4.96 -1.57 0.91
CA ASP A 62 4.35 -2.82 1.37
C ASP A 62 2.85 -2.82 1.07
N GLU A 63 2.14 -1.70 1.29
CA GLU A 63 0.73 -1.55 0.88
C GLU A 63 0.53 -1.77 -0.63
N ALA A 64 1.39 -1.15 -1.46
CA ALA A 64 1.34 -1.32 -2.90
C ALA A 64 1.54 -2.80 -3.28
N PHE A 65 2.48 -3.46 -2.61
CA PHE A 65 2.81 -4.86 -2.86
C PHE A 65 1.72 -5.81 -2.37
N GLU A 66 1.13 -5.58 -1.19
CA GLU A 66 0.00 -6.33 -0.66
C GLU A 66 -1.13 -6.35 -1.69
N THR A 67 -1.55 -5.17 -2.14
CA THR A 67 -2.69 -5.03 -3.04
C THR A 67 -2.38 -5.53 -4.45
N ALA A 68 -1.19 -5.28 -4.98
CA ALA A 68 -0.77 -5.80 -6.28
C ALA A 68 -0.67 -7.34 -6.28
N SER A 69 -0.06 -7.95 -5.25
CA SER A 69 0.10 -9.40 -5.18
C SER A 69 -1.23 -10.14 -4.99
N ASN A 70 -2.13 -9.60 -4.16
CA ASN A 70 -3.45 -10.19 -3.92
C ASN A 70 -4.47 -9.90 -5.03
N SER A 71 -4.18 -9.00 -5.98
CA SER A 71 -5.08 -8.67 -7.11
C SER A 71 -5.46 -9.88 -7.99
N HIS A 72 -4.63 -10.93 -7.99
CA HIS A 72 -4.88 -12.18 -8.72
C HIS A 72 -5.90 -13.12 -8.05
N GLY A 73 -6.49 -12.74 -6.92
CA GLY A 73 -7.50 -13.52 -6.21
C GLY A 73 -6.95 -14.72 -5.42
N THR A 74 -5.63 -14.88 -5.37
CA THR A 74 -4.94 -15.82 -4.49
C THR A 74 -4.36 -15.05 -3.32
N ILE A 75 -4.68 -15.48 -2.09
CA ILE A 75 -4.14 -14.86 -0.89
C ILE A 75 -2.62 -15.06 -0.85
N ALA A 76 -1.88 -13.96 -0.76
CA ALA A 76 -0.43 -13.93 -0.71
C ALA A 76 0.06 -13.09 0.48
N VAL A 77 1.23 -13.45 1.00
CA VAL A 77 1.93 -12.70 2.06
C VAL A 77 3.36 -12.40 1.62
N ALA A 78 3.89 -11.25 2.04
CA ALA A 78 5.26 -10.86 1.76
C ALA A 78 6.26 -11.73 2.53
N LEU A 79 7.14 -12.44 1.81
CA LEU A 79 8.23 -13.23 2.41
C LEU A 79 9.57 -12.49 2.40
N ASN A 80 9.79 -11.68 1.38
CA ASN A 80 11.01 -10.90 1.20
C ASN A 80 10.71 -9.65 0.39
N MET A 81 11.31 -8.53 0.79
CA MET A 81 11.43 -7.34 -0.02
C MET A 81 12.86 -6.84 0.06
N ASN A 82 13.39 -6.43 -1.09
CA ASN A 82 14.66 -5.74 -1.19
C ASN A 82 14.41 -4.41 -1.90
N ILE A 83 14.89 -3.32 -1.29
CA ILE A 83 14.69 -1.95 -1.76
C ILE A 83 16.07 -1.29 -1.81
N THR A 84 16.38 -0.64 -2.93
CA THR A 84 17.70 -0.05 -3.24
C THR A 84 17.58 1.38 -3.70
#